data_AF-A0AAW2S3P5-F1
#
_entry.id   AF-A0AAW2S3P5-F1
#
_cell.length_a   1.000
_cell.length_b   1.000
_cell.length_c   1.000
_cell.angle_alpha   90.00
_cell.angle_beta   90.00
_cell.angle_gamma   90.00
#
_symmetry.space_group_name_H-M   'P 1'
#
loop_
_entity.id
_entity.type
_entity.pdbx_description
1 polymer ?
#
loop_
_entity_poly.entity_id
_entity_poly.type
_entity_poly.pdbx_seq_one_letter_code
_entity_poly.pdbx_strand_id
1 'polypeptide(L)'
;MSLIRDVLGLAVNTSKSSIITTGIVNNELYGILSRTKFARGEMPVQYLGIPLAAKHLSFTDYSPLVDRIAKCIFSGRPNPFLLPAD
;
A
#
# COMPACT_ATOMS: atom_id res chain seq x y z
N MET A 1 -8.50 -3.72 16.41
CA MET A 1 -7.60 -2.72 15.79
C MET A 1 -6.74 -1.95 16.80
N SER A 2 -6.95 -2.09 18.11
CA SER A 2 -6.15 -1.40 19.14
C SER A 2 -4.76 -2.00 19.35
N LEU A 3 -4.57 -3.31 19.16
CA LEU A 3 -3.30 -3.99 19.42
C LEU A 3 -2.06 -3.37 18.72
N ILE A 4 -2.17 -3.00 17.44
CA ILE A 4 -1.06 -2.38 16.69
C ILE A 4 -0.69 -1.02 17.30
N ARG A 5 -1.68 -0.28 17.78
CA ARG A 5 -1.48 1.01 18.44
C ARG A 5 -0.86 0.82 19.82
N ASP A 6 -1.37 -0.15 20.58
CA ASP A 6 -0.98 -0.34 21.97
C ASP A 6 0.44 -0.93 22.10
N VAL A 7 0.85 -1.81 21.17
CA VAL A 7 2.16 -2.47 21.20
C VAL A 7 3.23 -1.67 20.44
N LEU A 8 2.89 -1.10 19.28
CA LEU A 8 3.88 -0.47 18.39
C LEU A 8 3.77 1.06 18.37
N GLY A 9 2.77 1.66 19.02
CA GLY A 9 2.49 3.10 18.91
C GLY A 9 1.99 3.53 17.52
N LEU A 10 1.65 2.58 16.65
CA LEU A 10 1.32 2.86 15.24
C LEU A 10 -0.20 2.89 15.00
N ALA A 11 -0.62 3.87 14.20
CA ALA A 11 -1.99 3.98 13.73
C ALA A 11 -2.12 3.41 12.31
N VAL A 12 -3.08 2.50 12.10
CA VAL A 12 -3.39 2.03 10.75
C VAL A 12 -4.13 3.13 9.98
N ASN A 13 -3.69 3.39 8.75
CA ASN A 13 -4.36 4.32 7.84
C ASN A 13 -5.46 3.58 7.06
N THR A 14 -6.68 3.59 7.56
CA THR A 14 -7.83 2.92 6.94
C THR A 14 -8.16 3.42 5.53
N SER A 15 -7.80 4.66 5.18
CA SER A 15 -8.01 5.21 3.84
C SER A 15 -7.01 4.70 2.81
N LYS A 16 -5.85 4.21 3.25
CA LYS A 16 -4.80 3.63 2.38
C LYS A 16 -4.72 2.10 2.48
N SER A 17 -5.50 1.50 3.36
CA SER A 17 -5.52 0.06 3.60
C SER A 17 -6.82 -0.55 3.08
N SER A 18 -6.71 -1.66 2.36
CA SER A 18 -7.84 -2.40 1.83
C SER A 18 -7.66 -3.90 2.07
N ILE A 19 -8.78 -4.64 2.07
CA ILE A 19 -8.78 -6.10 2.16
C ILE A 19 -9.08 -6.66 0.78
N ILE A 20 -8.20 -7.56 0.32
CA ILE A 20 -8.37 -8.31 -0.91
C ILE A 20 -8.52 -9.77 -0.51
N THR A 21 -9.65 -10.38 -0.86
CA THR A 21 -9.95 -11.77 -0.54
C THR A 21 -9.94 -12.62 -1.80
N THR A 22 -9.30 -13.78 -1.72
CA THR A 22 -9.41 -14.83 -2.75
C THR A 22 -10.23 -15.98 -2.17
N GLY A 23 -11.26 -16.44 -2.88
CA GLY A 23 -12.09 -17.57 -2.46
C GLY A 23 -13.17 -17.27 -1.41
N ILE A 24 -13.21 -16.07 -0.80
CA ILE A 24 -14.28 -15.63 0.10
C ILE A 24 -15.29 -14.79 -0.68
N VAL A 25 -16.57 -15.13 -0.60
CA VAL A 25 -17.64 -14.50 -1.40
C VAL A 25 -18.81 -13.98 -0.55
N ASN A 26 -19.50 -12.97 -1.09
CA ASN A 26 -20.79 -12.47 -0.62
C ASN A 26 -20.83 -12.11 0.88
N ASN A 27 -21.55 -12.90 1.67
CA ASN A 27 -21.95 -12.55 3.02
C ASN A 27 -20.78 -12.57 4.02
N GLU A 28 -19.86 -13.52 3.84
CA GLU A 28 -18.66 -13.61 4.68
C GLU A 28 -17.74 -12.41 4.44
N LEU A 29 -17.55 -12.04 3.17
CA LEU A 29 -16.79 -10.86 2.78
C LEU A 29 -17.40 -9.59 3.40
N TYR A 30 -18.72 -9.42 3.31
CA TYR A 30 -19.42 -8.29 3.91
C TYR A 30 -19.27 -8.26 5.45
N GLY A 31 -19.33 -9.43 6.10
CA GLY A 31 -19.07 -9.59 7.53
C GLY A 31 -17.65 -9.17 7.92
N ILE A 32 -16.64 -9.48 7.10
CA ILE A 32 -15.25 -9.07 7.34
C ILE A 32 -15.10 -7.56 7.16
N LEU A 33 -15.61 -6.99 6.06
CA LEU A 33 -15.50 -5.56 5.79
C LEU A 33 -16.21 -4.72 6.85
N SER A 34 -17.41 -5.11 7.29
CA SER A 34 -18.16 -4.40 8.33
C SER A 34 -17.45 -4.39 9.69
N ARG A 35 -16.81 -5.51 10.07
CA ARG A 35 -16.04 -5.61 11.33
C ARG A 35 -14.72 -4.84 11.29
N THR A 36 -14.05 -4.83 10.14
CA THR A 36 -12.71 -4.23 10.01
C THR A 36 -12.74 -2.76 9.61
N LYS A 37 -13.83 -2.29 9.00
CA LYS A 37 -13.99 -0.94 8.43
C LYS A 37 -12.98 -0.59 7.33
N PHE A 38 -12.32 -1.59 6.73
CA PHE A 38 -11.48 -1.38 5.56
C PHE A 38 -12.30 -1.43 4.28
N ALA A 39 -11.81 -0.75 3.25
CA ALA A 39 -12.37 -0.86 1.91
C ALA A 39 -12.08 -2.25 1.32
N ARG A 40 -12.97 -2.73 0.45
CA ARG A 40 -12.68 -3.88 -0.41
C ARG A 40 -11.67 -3.44 -1.47
N GLY A 41 -10.57 -4.18 -1.59
CA GLY A 41 -9.62 -4.02 -2.68
C GLY A 41 -9.87 -5.02 -3.80
N GLU A 42 -9.26 -4.77 -4.95
CA GLU A 42 -9.28 -5.64 -6.12
C GLU A 42 -7.86 -5.89 -6.64
N MET A 43 -7.68 -6.98 -7.38
CA MET A 43 -6.40 -7.35 -7.99
C MET A 43 -6.30 -6.75 -9.41
N PRO A 44 -5.11 -6.32 -9.88
CA PRO A 44 -3.78 -6.36 -9.26
C PRO A 44 -3.55 -5.28 -8.20
N VAL A 45 -2.97 -5.69 -7.06
CA VAL A 45 -2.53 -4.75 -6.02
C VAL A 45 -1.40 -3.90 -6.57
N GLN A 46 -1.35 -2.60 -6.28
CA GLN A 46 -0.20 -1.77 -6.65
C GLN A 46 0.67 -1.47 -5.42
N TYR A 47 1.97 -1.69 -5.54
CA TYR A 47 2.96 -1.32 -4.55
C TYR A 47 3.98 -0.36 -5.19
N LEU A 48 4.15 0.81 -4.58
CA LEU A 48 5.03 1.88 -5.06
C LEU A 48 4.72 2.39 -6.50
N GLY A 49 3.52 2.11 -7.01
CA GLY A 49 3.11 2.47 -8.37
C GLY A 49 3.32 1.36 -9.41
N ILE A 50 3.73 0.16 -8.98
CA ILE A 50 3.89 -1.02 -9.83
C ILE A 50 2.89 -2.09 -9.39
N PRO A 51 2.26 -2.85 -10.30
CA PRO A 51 1.46 -4.01 -9.93
C PRO A 51 2.28 -5.06 -9.18
N LEU A 52 1.88 -5.39 -7.97
CA LEU A 52 2.29 -6.55 -7.18
C LEU A 52 1.53 -7.78 -7.71
N ALA A 53 1.75 -8.11 -8.99
CA ALA A 53 1.13 -9.26 -9.64
C ALA A 53 1.93 -10.55 -9.32
N ALA A 54 1.26 -11.70 -9.36
CA ALA A 54 1.91 -13.02 -9.25
C ALA A 54 2.72 -13.41 -10.52
N LYS A 55 2.83 -12.50 -11.50
CA LYS A 55 3.52 -12.70 -12.77
C LYS A 55 4.84 -11.94 -12.76
N HIS A 56 5.83 -12.47 -13.50
CA HIS A 56 7.10 -11.78 -13.73
C HIS A 56 6.87 -10.41 -14.38
N LEU A 57 7.24 -9.35 -13.67
CA LEU A 57 7.13 -7.97 -14.14
C LEU A 57 8.12 -7.71 -15.27
N SER A 58 7.66 -7.00 -16.29
CA SER A 58 8.49 -6.54 -17.41
C SER A 58 9.18 -5.23 -17.07
N PHE A 59 10.22 -4.87 -17.83
CA PHE A 59 10.91 -3.58 -17.70
C PHE A 59 9.94 -2.39 -17.75
N THR A 60 8.93 -2.46 -18.63
CA THR A 60 7.91 -1.43 -18.79
C THR A 60 7.09 -1.23 -17.51
N ASP A 61 6.84 -2.30 -16.75
CA ASP A 61 6.09 -2.22 -15.49
C ASP A 61 6.86 -1.45 -14.40
N TYR A 62 8.20 -1.43 -14.47
CA TYR A 62 9.06 -0.69 -13.54
C TYR A 62 9.25 0.79 -13.91
N SER A 63 9.02 1.16 -15.18
CA SER A 63 9.15 2.54 -15.67
C SER A 63 8.57 3.61 -14.72
N PRO A 64 7.32 3.50 -14.21
CA PRO A 64 6.76 4.53 -13.33
C PRO A 64 7.53 4.70 -12.02
N LEU A 65 8.10 3.63 -11.48
CA LEU A 65 8.93 3.69 -10.28
C LEU A 65 10.28 4.34 -10.58
N VAL A 66 10.93 3.96 -11.68
CA VAL A 66 12.22 4.51 -12.11
C VAL A 66 12.08 6.02 -12.36
N ASP A 67 11.05 6.45 -13.07
CA ASP A 67 10.77 7.87 -13.33
C ASP A 67 10.55 8.66 -12.04
N ARG A 68 9.83 8.07 -11.07
CA ARG A 68 9.60 8.69 -9.77
C ARG A 68 10.91 8.85 -8.98
N ILE A 69 11.79 7.85 -8.99
CA ILE A 69 13.10 7.90 -8.34
C ILE A 69 14.00 8.94 -9.02
N ALA A 70 14.10 8.89 -10.35
CA ALA A 70 14.86 9.85 -11.14
C ALA A 70 14.40 11.27 -10.84
N LYS A 71 13.09 11.52 -10.87
CA LYS A 71 12.51 12.83 -10.53
C LYS A 71 12.87 13.25 -9.11
N CYS A 72 12.83 12.37 -8.12
CA CYS A 72 13.25 12.70 -6.75
C CYS A 72 14.73 13.12 -6.69
N ILE A 73 15.63 12.38 -7.34
CA ILE A 73 17.06 12.66 -7.36
C ILE A 73 17.35 13.99 -8.08
N PHE A 74 16.80 14.18 -9.28
CA PHE A 74 17.06 15.37 -10.09
C PHE A 74 16.35 16.63 -9.60
N SER A 75 15.21 16.51 -8.90
CA SER A 75 14.51 17.67 -8.33
C SER A 75 15.11 18.14 -7.00
N GLY A 76 16.16 17.49 -6.49
CA GLY A 76 16.84 17.88 -5.25
C GLY A 76 15.94 17.86 -4.02
N ARG A 77 14.83 17.10 -4.06
CA ARG A 77 13.93 17.03 -2.90
C ARG A 77 14.63 16.30 -1.77
N PRO A 78 14.70 16.89 -0.56
CA PRO A 78 15.20 16.17 0.60
C PRO A 78 14.33 14.93 0.80
N ASN A 79 14.97 13.81 1.12
CA ASN A 79 14.26 12.57 1.40
C ASN A 79 13.30 12.82 2.57
N PRO A 80 11.97 12.72 2.40
CA PRO A 80 11.01 13.01 3.46
C PRO A 80 11.10 12.02 4.63
N PHE A 81 11.87 10.94 4.49
CA PHE A 81 12.16 9.97 5.54
C PHE A 81 13.46 10.23 6.30
N LEU A 82 14.29 11.19 5.85
CA LEU A 82 15.41 11.68 6.64
C LEU A 82 14.89 12.82 7.53
N LEU A 83 14.97 12.65 8.85
CA LEU A 83 14.76 13.76 9.77
C LEU A 83 15.77 14.88 9.44
N PRO A 84 15.38 16.17 9.58
CA PRO A 84 16.33 17.26 9.43
C PRO A 84 17.52 17.02 10.37
N ALA A 85 18.73 17.17 9.84
CA ALA A 85 19.92 17.21 10.68
C ALA A 85 19.83 18.46 11.57
N ASP A 86 20.06 18.27 12.87
CA ASP A 86 20.10 19.34 13.88
C ASP A 86 21.10 20.45 13.51
#